data_AF-A0A5S6QLX7-F1
#
_entry.id   AF-A0A5S6QLX7-F1
#
_cell.length_a   1.000
_cell.length_b   1.000
_cell.length_c   1.000
_cell.angle_alpha   90.00
_cell.angle_beta   90.00
_cell.angle_gamma   90.00
#
_symmetry.space_group_name_H-M   'P 1'
#
loop_
_entity.id
_entity.type
_entity.pdbx_description
1 polymer ?
#
loop_
_entity_poly.entity_id
_entity_poly.type
_entity_poly.pdbx_seq_one_letter_code
_entity_poly.pdbx_strand_id
1 'polypeptide(L)'
;MVLEFTNVCMEKTGHLDQGRMKLTEQSAVFYNNKTGLAETVIAKDVQRCHWSRLGNGPALRFLTEDGKMYRFGGFDELDHEKLKAIFTKNWNLELETKSICCKGVNYGALKFLGSNLEFEHEDQLIFDVPLSSVSNCLAAKNELTLEFHQNDECPVSLMEIRFYVPSDATEDDPAEEYKKKIVSKAGVIQETGKALAVLEQILCATPRGRYDIKIYPTFLALHGKTFNYNIPISSILGLFLLPHQDNRLSLR
;
A
#
# COMPACT_ATOMS: atom_id res chain seq x y z
N MET A 1 24.87 17.00 10.15
CA MET A 1 23.93 18.11 9.86
C MET A 1 22.51 17.61 10.07
N VAL A 2 21.62 18.42 10.66
CA VAL A 2 20.21 18.05 10.88
C VAL A 2 19.33 19.01 10.08
N LEU A 3 18.44 18.49 9.24
CA LEU A 3 17.37 19.26 8.60
C LEU A 3 16.05 18.91 9.27
N GLU A 4 15.19 19.92 9.42
CA GLU A 4 13.86 19.75 9.97
C GLU A 4 12.85 20.44 9.05
N PHE A 5 11.77 19.74 8.75
CA PHE A 5 10.68 20.19 7.92
C PHE A 5 9.39 20.09 8.73
N THR A 6 8.70 21.21 8.97
CA THR A 6 7.57 21.27 9.90
C THR A 6 6.22 20.97 9.28
N ASN A 7 6.10 21.09 7.95
CA ASN A 7 4.85 20.97 7.19
C ASN A 7 4.94 19.82 6.17
N VAL A 8 5.33 18.64 6.63
CA VAL A 8 5.44 17.44 5.78
C VAL A 8 4.24 16.55 6.02
N CYS A 9 3.85 15.77 5.03
CA CYS A 9 2.86 14.71 5.20
C CYS A 9 3.45 13.35 4.84
N MET A 10 2.92 12.29 5.46
CA MET A 10 3.19 10.91 5.07
C MET A 10 1.95 10.35 4.38
N GLU A 11 2.13 9.71 3.23
CA GLU A 11 1.02 9.07 2.53
C GLU A 11 0.75 7.69 3.10
N LYS A 12 -0.53 7.43 3.39
CA LYS A 12 -1.05 6.14 3.81
C LYS A 12 -2.36 5.86 3.09
N THR A 13 -2.31 5.03 2.07
CA THR A 13 -3.49 4.52 1.36
C THR A 13 -4.43 5.65 0.93
N GLY A 14 -3.88 6.69 0.29
CA GLY A 14 -4.61 7.87 -0.18
C GLY A 14 -4.81 8.97 0.87
N HIS A 15 -4.59 8.71 2.17
CA HIS A 15 -4.61 9.75 3.20
C HIS A 15 -3.24 10.39 3.39
N LEU A 16 -3.20 11.70 3.64
CA LEU A 16 -1.96 12.46 3.89
C LEU A 16 -1.89 12.86 5.36
N ASP A 17 -1.28 12.00 6.16
CA ASP A 17 -1.03 12.23 7.58
C ASP A 17 -0.12 13.45 7.75
N GLN A 18 -0.61 14.51 8.39
CA GLN A 18 0.19 15.71 8.63
C GLN A 18 1.21 15.48 9.76
N GLY A 19 2.40 16.04 9.59
CA GLY A 19 3.48 15.85 10.54
C GLY A 19 4.68 16.75 10.30
N ARG A 20 5.77 16.39 10.97
CA ARG A 20 7.08 16.99 10.77
C ARG A 20 8.12 15.91 10.50
N MET A 21 9.11 16.23 9.68
CA MET A 21 10.21 15.32 9.37
C MET A 21 11.53 15.88 9.85
N LYS A 22 12.31 15.05 10.55
CA LYS A 22 13.68 15.34 10.94
C LYS A 22 14.62 14.41 10.19
N LEU A 23 15.51 14.99 9.39
CA LEU A 23 16.52 14.28 8.62
C LEU A 23 17.89 14.42 9.28
N THR A 24 18.54 13.29 9.50
CA THR A 24 19.86 13.19 10.14
C THR A 24 20.82 12.37 9.26
N GLU A 25 22.07 12.26 9.68
CA GLU A 25 23.06 11.40 9.00
C GLU A 25 22.69 9.91 9.01
N GLN A 26 21.89 9.47 9.99
CA GLN A 26 21.58 8.05 10.18
C GLN A 26 20.14 7.67 9.84
N SER A 27 19.22 8.64 9.80
CA SER A 27 17.80 8.36 9.61
C SER A 27 16.98 9.57 9.18
N ALA A 28 15.84 9.31 8.55
CA ALA A 28 14.72 10.23 8.43
C ALA A 28 13.62 9.80 9.42
N VAL A 29 13.18 10.70 10.29
CA VAL A 29 12.13 10.43 11.27
C VAL A 29 10.95 11.34 11.01
N PHE A 30 9.79 10.77 10.72
CA PHE A 30 8.52 11.46 10.58
C PHE A 30 7.72 11.34 11.88
N TYR A 31 7.24 12.46 12.41
CA TYR A 31 6.36 12.50 13.58
C TYR A 31 4.96 12.90 13.14
N ASN A 32 3.98 12.03 13.37
CA ASN A 32 2.59 12.29 13.05
C ASN A 32 1.96 13.23 14.09
N ASN A 33 1.35 14.32 13.64
CA ASN A 33 0.77 15.34 14.52
C ASN A 33 -0.51 14.87 15.25
N LYS A 34 -1.26 13.94 14.64
CA LYS A 34 -2.54 13.41 15.17
C LYS A 34 -2.31 12.27 16.17
N THR A 35 -1.45 11.32 15.84
CA THR A 35 -1.23 10.10 16.65
C THR A 35 -0.03 10.21 17.59
N GLY A 36 0.89 11.14 17.34
CA GLY A 36 2.16 11.25 18.08
C GLY A 36 3.15 10.12 17.77
N LEU A 37 2.79 9.16 16.92
CA LEU A 37 3.67 8.07 16.51
C LEU A 37 4.77 8.57 15.59
N ALA A 38 5.95 7.96 15.73
CA ALA A 38 7.10 8.24 14.89
C ALA A 38 7.36 7.09 13.92
N GLU A 39 7.50 7.40 12.64
CA GLU A 39 7.96 6.49 11.58
C GLU A 39 9.41 6.81 11.27
N THR A 40 10.27 5.79 11.32
CA THR A 40 11.73 5.96 11.15
C THR A 40 12.21 5.18 9.94
N VAL A 41 12.83 5.88 9.00
CA VAL A 41 13.58 5.29 7.89
C VAL A 41 15.06 5.36 8.23
N ILE A 42 15.70 4.21 8.38
CA ILE A 42 17.13 4.13 8.71
C ILE A 42 17.94 4.21 7.41
N ALA A 43 18.89 5.14 7.35
CA ALA A 43 19.67 5.44 6.14
C ALA A 43 20.35 4.20 5.54
N LYS A 44 20.86 3.32 6.39
CA LYS A 44 21.57 2.10 5.99
C LYS A 44 20.66 1.09 5.25
N ASP A 45 19.35 1.13 5.52
CA ASP A 45 18.38 0.20 4.96
C ASP A 45 17.74 0.77 3.69
N VAL A 46 18.13 1.99 3.27
CA VAL A 46 17.60 2.65 2.07
C VAL A 46 18.42 2.23 0.84
N GLN A 47 17.73 1.60 -0.12
CA GLN A 47 18.29 1.21 -1.40
C GLN A 47 18.24 2.36 -2.41
N ARG A 48 17.13 3.11 -2.49
CA ARG A 48 16.94 4.21 -3.45
C ARG A 48 16.16 5.39 -2.86
N CYS A 49 16.49 6.58 -3.32
CA CYS A 49 15.77 7.83 -3.02
C CYS A 49 15.21 8.42 -4.31
N HIS A 50 13.89 8.62 -4.36
CA HIS A 50 13.24 9.22 -5.52
C HIS A 50 12.58 10.56 -5.16
N TRP A 51 12.72 11.52 -6.06
CA TRP A 51 11.97 12.78 -6.07
C TRP A 51 10.92 12.74 -7.17
N SER A 52 9.66 12.87 -6.79
CA SER A 52 8.52 12.87 -7.73
C SER A 52 7.37 13.63 -7.10
N ARG A 53 6.29 13.90 -7.84
CA ARG A 53 5.10 14.50 -7.22
C ARG A 53 4.24 13.46 -6.50
N LEU A 54 3.58 13.93 -5.46
CA LEU A 54 2.49 13.25 -4.75
C LEU A 54 1.32 14.23 -4.65
N GLY A 55 0.22 13.93 -5.34
CA GLY A 55 -0.86 14.90 -5.53
C GLY A 55 -0.35 16.18 -6.19
N ASN A 56 -0.52 17.31 -5.51
CA ASN A 56 -0.20 18.63 -6.08
C ASN A 56 1.22 19.13 -5.75
N GLY A 57 1.99 18.40 -4.95
CA GLY A 57 3.28 18.87 -4.43
C GLY A 57 4.45 17.91 -4.70
N PRO A 58 5.69 18.38 -4.58
CA PRO A 58 6.87 17.53 -4.53
C PRO A 58 6.86 16.56 -3.34
N ALA A 59 7.44 15.39 -3.58
CA ALA A 59 7.50 14.30 -2.62
C ALA A 59 8.83 13.56 -2.71
N LEU A 60 9.24 13.10 -1.55
CA LEU A 60 10.40 12.27 -1.32
C LEU A 60 9.95 10.84 -1.06
N ARG A 61 10.57 9.89 -1.74
CA ARG A 61 10.28 8.47 -1.59
C ARG A 61 11.54 7.69 -1.25
N PHE A 62 11.46 6.81 -0.26
CA PHE A 62 12.56 5.94 0.15
C PHE A 62 12.19 4.49 -0.07
N LEU A 63 12.94 3.82 -0.95
CA LEU A 63 12.83 2.38 -1.16
C LEU A 63 13.81 1.71 -0.23
N THR A 64 13.31 0.89 0.70
CA THR A 64 14.15 0.13 1.62
C THR A 64 14.47 -1.27 1.08
N GLU A 65 15.50 -1.91 1.61
CA GLU A 65 15.96 -3.25 1.19
C GLU A 65 14.88 -4.34 1.32
N ASP A 66 13.96 -4.17 2.27
CA ASP A 66 12.78 -5.04 2.47
C ASP A 66 11.69 -4.83 1.40
N GLY A 67 11.90 -3.91 0.45
CA GLY A 67 10.99 -3.57 -0.63
C GLY A 67 9.92 -2.55 -0.25
N LYS A 68 9.84 -2.10 1.01
CA LYS A 68 8.86 -1.08 1.43
C LYS A 68 9.19 0.28 0.82
N MET A 69 8.15 1.01 0.41
CA MET A 69 8.26 2.38 -0.07
C MET A 69 7.66 3.34 0.95
N TYR A 70 8.49 4.19 1.55
CA TYR A 70 8.01 5.33 2.32
C TYR A 70 7.78 6.51 1.39
N ARG A 71 6.68 7.24 1.58
CA ARG A 71 6.27 8.36 0.74
C ARG A 71 5.96 9.57 1.62
N PHE A 72 6.74 10.63 1.45
CA PHE A 72 6.60 11.88 2.18
C PHE A 72 6.33 13.03 1.21
N GLY A 73 5.28 13.80 1.42
CA GLY A 73 4.93 14.99 0.63
C GLY A 73 5.03 16.28 1.44
N GLY A 74 4.72 17.41 0.81
CA GLY A 74 4.73 18.73 1.48
C GLY A 74 6.09 19.44 1.45
N PHE A 75 6.99 19.04 0.55
CA PHE A 75 8.25 19.73 0.33
C PHE A 75 8.11 20.84 -0.71
N ASP A 76 8.97 21.86 -0.62
CA ASP A 76 9.08 22.89 -1.65
C ASP A 76 10.08 22.46 -2.74
N GLU A 77 9.93 23.00 -3.96
CA GLU A 77 10.89 22.73 -5.05
C GLU A 77 12.33 23.15 -4.68
N LEU A 78 12.47 24.20 -3.85
CA LEU A 78 13.75 24.70 -3.35
C LEU A 78 14.43 23.73 -2.36
N ASP A 79 13.70 22.76 -1.81
CA ASP A 79 14.27 21.76 -0.90
C ASP A 79 15.00 20.64 -1.63
N HIS A 80 14.76 20.47 -2.94
CA HIS A 80 15.41 19.45 -3.76
C HIS A 80 16.94 19.50 -3.66
N GLU A 81 17.53 20.68 -3.84
CA GLU A 81 19.00 20.86 -3.79
C GLU A 81 19.58 20.58 -2.40
N LYS A 82 18.87 20.99 -1.33
CA LYS A 82 19.29 20.73 0.06
C LYS A 82 19.25 19.24 0.37
N LEU A 83 18.18 18.57 -0.04
CA LEU A 83 17.98 17.13 0.17
C LEU A 83 19.01 16.33 -0.64
N LYS A 84 19.25 16.69 -1.90
CA LYS A 84 20.26 16.08 -2.76
C LYS A 84 21.65 16.14 -2.12
N ALA A 85 22.05 17.31 -1.62
CA ALA A 85 23.34 17.48 -0.94
C ALA A 85 23.49 16.56 0.29
N ILE A 86 22.41 16.38 1.07
CA ILE A 86 22.44 15.49 2.24
C ILE A 86 22.48 14.02 1.85
N PHE A 87 21.68 13.58 0.89
CA PHE A 87 21.66 12.17 0.50
C PHE A 87 22.99 11.75 -0.11
N THR A 88 23.61 12.59 -0.94
CA THR A 88 24.93 12.31 -1.51
C THR A 88 26.02 12.32 -0.44
N LYS A 89 26.02 13.30 0.47
CA LYS A 89 27.08 13.44 1.47
C LYS A 89 26.97 12.44 2.62
N ASN A 90 25.77 12.22 3.15
CA ASN A 90 25.58 11.51 4.41
C ASN A 90 25.12 10.07 4.20
N TRP A 91 24.28 9.82 3.19
CA TRP A 91 23.70 8.49 2.94
C TRP A 91 24.38 7.78 1.77
N ASN A 92 25.26 8.47 1.03
CA ASN A 92 25.91 7.98 -0.17
C ASN A 92 24.90 7.51 -1.25
N LEU A 93 23.78 8.24 -1.35
CA LEU A 93 22.69 7.97 -2.29
C LEU A 93 22.46 9.17 -3.23
N GLU A 94 22.08 8.87 -4.46
CA GLU A 94 21.62 9.88 -5.41
C GLU A 94 20.11 10.12 -5.23
N LEU A 95 19.69 11.39 -5.29
CA LEU A 95 18.28 11.75 -5.31
C LEU A 95 17.78 11.76 -6.76
N GLU A 96 17.21 10.64 -7.19
CA GLU A 96 16.75 10.45 -8.58
C GLU A 96 15.41 11.16 -8.81
N THR A 97 15.34 12.06 -9.79
CA THR A 97 14.06 12.68 -10.17
C THR A 97 13.29 11.77 -11.13
N LYS A 98 12.17 11.23 -10.69
CA LYS A 98 11.29 10.39 -11.52
C LYS A 98 10.26 11.26 -12.22
N SER A 99 10.25 11.21 -13.55
CA SER A 99 9.31 11.98 -14.37
C SER A 99 7.89 11.39 -14.31
N ILE A 100 6.87 12.25 -14.34
CA ILE A 100 5.46 11.86 -14.30
C ILE A 100 4.83 12.07 -15.67
N CYS A 101 4.03 11.10 -16.12
CA CYS A 101 3.28 11.16 -17.36
C CYS A 101 1.96 11.93 -17.17
N CYS A 102 1.89 13.16 -17.67
CA CYS A 102 0.67 13.98 -17.65
C CYS A 102 -0.12 13.95 -18.97
N LYS A 103 0.16 12.98 -19.86
CA LYS A 103 -0.45 12.90 -21.21
C LYS A 103 -1.88 12.35 -21.22
N GLY A 104 -2.37 11.80 -20.10
CA GLY A 104 -3.70 11.17 -20.02
C GLY A 104 -3.80 9.82 -20.75
N VAL A 105 -2.67 9.15 -20.98
CA VAL A 105 -2.61 7.83 -21.61
C VAL A 105 -3.08 6.75 -20.64
N ASN A 106 -3.75 5.73 -21.18
CA ASN A 106 -4.29 4.59 -20.42
C ASN A 106 -3.61 3.26 -20.78
N TYR A 107 -2.48 3.30 -21.48
CA TYR A 107 -1.70 2.14 -21.90
C TYR A 107 -0.23 2.34 -21.55
N GLY A 108 0.44 1.24 -21.20
CA GLY A 108 1.78 1.27 -20.63
C GLY A 108 2.21 -0.10 -20.14
N ALA A 109 3.30 -0.13 -19.40
CA ALA A 109 3.85 -1.34 -18.79
C ALA A 109 3.63 -1.35 -17.28
N LEU A 110 3.25 -2.51 -16.74
CA LEU A 110 3.24 -2.77 -15.30
C LEU A 110 4.64 -3.24 -14.87
N LYS A 111 5.29 -2.49 -13.99
CA LYS A 111 6.61 -2.81 -13.43
C LYS A 111 6.50 -2.97 -11.92
N PHE A 112 7.30 -3.86 -11.34
CA PHE A 112 7.37 -4.01 -9.89
C PHE A 112 8.63 -3.34 -9.36
N LEU A 113 8.47 -2.41 -8.42
CA LEU A 113 9.57 -1.75 -7.71
C LEU A 113 9.43 -2.05 -6.21
N GLY A 114 10.26 -2.94 -5.69
CA GLY A 114 10.07 -3.50 -4.34
C GLY A 114 8.67 -4.11 -4.18
N SER A 115 7.92 -3.56 -3.23
CA SER A 115 6.53 -3.89 -2.90
C SER A 115 5.54 -2.86 -3.48
N ASN A 116 5.91 -2.11 -4.51
CA ASN A 116 5.01 -1.26 -5.29
C ASN A 116 4.80 -1.81 -6.70
N LEU A 117 3.60 -1.60 -7.22
CA LEU A 117 3.27 -1.79 -8.63
C LEU A 117 3.23 -0.43 -9.32
N GLU A 118 4.08 -0.24 -10.32
CA GLU A 118 4.20 0.99 -11.10
C GLU A 118 3.59 0.79 -12.49
N PHE A 119 2.82 1.76 -12.95
CA PHE A 119 2.31 1.82 -14.31
C PHE A 119 3.02 2.95 -15.06
N GLU A 120 3.79 2.59 -16.08
CA GLU A 120 4.68 3.51 -16.79
C GLU A 120 4.39 3.55 -18.29
N HIS A 121 4.60 4.72 -18.89
CA HIS A 121 4.54 4.93 -20.33
C HIS A 121 5.77 5.75 -20.76
N GLU A 122 6.56 5.21 -21.69
CA GLU A 122 7.83 5.84 -22.15
C GLU A 122 8.77 6.21 -20.98
N ASP A 123 8.92 5.29 -20.01
CA ASP A 123 9.70 5.47 -18.77
C ASP A 123 9.27 6.66 -17.88
N GLN A 124 8.07 7.20 -18.13
CA GLN A 124 7.41 8.16 -17.26
C GLN A 124 6.37 7.46 -16.39
N LEU A 125 6.36 7.77 -15.10
CA LEU A 125 5.41 7.21 -14.15
C LEU A 125 4.02 7.80 -14.37
N ILE A 126 3.01 6.97 -14.64
CA ILE A 126 1.61 7.42 -14.64
C ILE A 126 1.10 7.38 -13.18
N PHE A 127 1.22 6.23 -12.54
CA PHE A 127 0.91 6.06 -11.12
C PHE A 127 1.65 4.85 -10.54
N ASP A 128 1.71 4.78 -9.22
CA ASP A 128 2.18 3.60 -8.49
C ASP A 128 1.34 3.32 -7.26
N VAL A 129 1.11 2.03 -7.00
CA VAL A 129 0.28 1.57 -5.89
C VAL A 129 1.10 0.67 -4.96
N PRO A 130 1.10 0.93 -3.64
CA PRO A 130 1.70 0.00 -2.69
C PRO A 130 0.94 -1.31 -2.71
N LEU A 131 1.64 -2.42 -2.84
CA LEU A 131 0.98 -3.73 -2.87
C LEU A 131 0.37 -4.08 -1.51
N SER A 132 0.84 -3.47 -0.42
CA SER A 132 0.24 -3.59 0.91
C SER A 132 -1.16 -2.99 1.02
N SER A 133 -1.59 -2.12 0.09
CA SER A 133 -2.98 -1.63 0.05
C SER A 133 -3.91 -2.54 -0.74
N VAL A 134 -3.37 -3.52 -1.49
CA VAL A 134 -4.14 -4.47 -2.28
C VAL A 134 -4.75 -5.51 -1.33
N SER A 135 -6.08 -5.50 -1.25
CA SER A 135 -6.86 -6.44 -0.46
C SER A 135 -7.06 -7.77 -1.16
N ASN A 136 -7.23 -7.73 -2.49
CA ASN A 136 -7.50 -8.89 -3.31
C ASN A 136 -7.06 -8.62 -4.77
N CYS A 137 -6.73 -9.69 -5.49
CA CYS A 137 -6.33 -9.62 -6.89
C CYS A 137 -6.94 -10.79 -7.67
N LEU A 138 -7.70 -10.45 -8.71
CA LEU A 138 -8.38 -11.39 -9.58
C LEU A 138 -7.81 -11.29 -11.00
N ALA A 139 -7.73 -12.43 -11.67
CA ALA A 139 -7.37 -12.49 -13.09
C ALA A 139 -8.46 -13.30 -13.80
N ALA A 140 -8.85 -12.83 -14.99
CA ALA A 140 -9.86 -13.46 -15.81
C ALA A 140 -9.56 -13.20 -17.29
N LYS A 141 -8.97 -14.17 -17.99
CA LYS A 141 -8.48 -14.00 -19.36
C LYS A 141 -7.55 -12.78 -19.41
N ASN A 142 -7.90 -11.76 -20.19
CA ASN A 142 -7.07 -10.59 -20.41
C ASN A 142 -7.35 -9.47 -19.40
N GLU A 143 -8.06 -9.73 -18.31
CA GLU A 143 -8.36 -8.74 -17.28
C GLU A 143 -7.65 -9.06 -15.97
N LEU A 144 -6.90 -8.09 -15.45
CA LEU A 144 -6.31 -8.12 -14.12
C LEU A 144 -7.02 -7.07 -13.25
N THR A 145 -7.66 -7.51 -12.17
CA THR A 145 -8.41 -6.65 -11.25
C THR A 145 -7.69 -6.59 -9.91
N LEU A 146 -7.45 -5.38 -9.42
CA LEU A 146 -6.89 -5.10 -8.10
C LEU A 146 -7.97 -4.41 -7.27
N GLU A 147 -8.29 -4.99 -6.12
CA GLU A 147 -9.23 -4.44 -5.14
C GLU A 147 -8.44 -3.92 -3.94
N PHE A 148 -8.78 -2.74 -3.44
CA PHE A 148 -8.02 -2.05 -2.38
C PHE A 148 -8.77 -2.02 -1.05
N HIS A 149 -8.02 -2.00 0.04
CA HIS A 149 -8.57 -1.74 1.36
C HIS A 149 -9.18 -0.34 1.44
N GLN A 150 -10.39 -0.25 1.97
CA GLN A 150 -11.01 1.04 2.27
C GLN A 150 -10.23 1.78 3.36
N ASN A 151 -10.07 3.09 3.20
CA ASN A 151 -9.48 3.96 4.20
C ASN A 151 -10.50 5.01 4.64
N ASP A 152 -11.09 4.83 5.83
CA ASP A 152 -12.13 5.73 6.35
C ASP A 152 -11.60 7.15 6.66
N GLU A 153 -10.28 7.34 6.73
CA GLU A 153 -9.67 8.67 6.86
C GLU A 153 -9.52 9.39 5.51
N CYS A 154 -9.71 8.69 4.39
CA CYS A 154 -9.65 9.26 3.05
C CYS A 154 -11.05 9.48 2.47
N PRO A 155 -11.49 10.75 2.25
CA PRO A 155 -12.84 11.03 1.79
C PRO A 155 -13.13 10.49 0.38
N VAL A 156 -12.09 10.29 -0.43
CA VAL A 156 -12.17 9.67 -1.76
C VAL A 156 -11.22 8.48 -1.77
N SER A 157 -11.76 7.28 -1.60
CA SER A 157 -10.99 6.04 -1.58
C SER A 157 -11.04 5.34 -2.94
N LEU A 158 -9.87 4.92 -3.43
CA LEU A 158 -9.76 4.05 -4.60
C LEU A 158 -10.20 2.63 -4.19
N MET A 159 -11.20 2.06 -4.87
CA MET A 159 -11.76 0.76 -4.52
C MET A 159 -11.26 -0.36 -5.43
N GLU A 160 -11.23 -0.12 -6.75
CA GLU A 160 -10.84 -1.11 -7.75
C GLU A 160 -10.07 -0.44 -8.89
N ILE A 161 -9.02 -1.10 -9.38
CA ILE A 161 -8.43 -0.83 -10.71
C ILE A 161 -8.50 -2.12 -11.52
N ARG A 162 -8.92 -2.00 -12.78
CA ARG A 162 -8.89 -3.08 -13.74
C ARG A 162 -7.99 -2.75 -14.93
N PHE A 163 -7.05 -3.63 -15.21
CA PHE A 163 -6.15 -3.55 -16.36
C PHE A 163 -6.57 -4.55 -17.43
N TYR A 164 -6.46 -4.13 -18.69
CA TYR A 164 -6.39 -5.05 -19.80
C TYR A 164 -4.93 -5.49 -19.98
N VAL A 165 -4.69 -6.79 -19.90
CA VAL A 165 -3.39 -7.42 -20.11
C VAL A 165 -3.44 -8.17 -21.45
N PRO A 166 -2.75 -7.69 -22.49
CA PRO A 166 -2.71 -8.39 -23.78
C PRO A 166 -2.09 -9.78 -23.63
N SER A 167 -2.73 -10.77 -24.24
CA SER A 167 -2.20 -12.14 -24.35
C SER A 167 -1.99 -12.50 -25.81
N ASP A 168 -0.79 -12.92 -26.18
CA ASP A 168 -0.57 -13.64 -27.44
C ASP A 168 -1.05 -15.06 -27.22
N ALA A 169 -2.05 -15.51 -28.00
CA ALA A 169 -2.91 -16.67 -27.74
C ALA A 169 -2.23 -18.06 -27.61
N THR A 170 -0.91 -18.12 -27.46
CA THR A 170 -0.09 -19.34 -27.60
C THR A 170 0.59 -19.84 -26.32
N GLU A 171 0.65 -19.09 -25.22
CA GLU A 171 1.16 -19.59 -23.92
C GLU A 171 0.46 -18.88 -22.74
N ASP A 172 0.74 -19.36 -21.52
CA ASP A 172 0.18 -19.00 -20.19
C ASP A 172 -0.50 -17.62 -20.09
N ASP A 173 -1.68 -17.57 -19.46
CA ASP A 173 -2.45 -16.34 -19.23
C ASP A 173 -1.60 -15.29 -18.47
N PRO A 174 -1.15 -14.21 -19.14
CA PRO A 174 -0.26 -13.22 -18.53
C PRO A 174 -0.90 -12.52 -17.33
N ALA A 175 -2.23 -12.38 -17.30
CA ALA A 175 -2.94 -11.81 -16.17
C ALA A 175 -2.81 -12.71 -14.93
N GLU A 176 -2.86 -14.03 -15.08
CA GLU A 176 -2.62 -14.97 -13.98
C GLU A 176 -1.17 -14.91 -13.48
N GLU A 177 -0.19 -14.64 -14.35
CA GLU A 177 1.19 -14.42 -13.92
C GLU A 177 1.34 -13.13 -13.09
N TYR A 178 0.74 -12.03 -13.54
CA TYR A 178 0.72 -10.78 -12.76
C TYR A 178 0.04 -10.97 -11.41
N LYS A 179 -1.11 -11.66 -11.37
CA LYS A 179 -1.81 -11.98 -10.12
C LYS A 179 -0.92 -12.78 -9.16
N LYS A 180 -0.21 -13.81 -9.62
CA LYS A 180 0.73 -14.57 -8.78
C LYS A 180 1.84 -13.68 -8.21
N LYS A 181 2.39 -12.77 -9.02
CA LYS A 181 3.42 -11.80 -8.58
C LYS A 181 2.87 -10.77 -7.58
N ILE A 182 1.65 -10.27 -7.80
CA ILE A 182 0.99 -9.32 -6.90
C ILE A 182 0.69 -9.99 -5.57
N VAL A 183 0.06 -11.17 -5.56
CA VAL A 183 -0.32 -11.88 -4.33
C VAL A 183 0.90 -12.26 -3.49
N SER A 184 2.03 -12.63 -4.13
CA SER A 184 3.26 -12.95 -3.39
C SER A 184 3.91 -11.73 -2.73
N LYS A 185 3.80 -10.53 -3.33
CA LYS A 185 4.44 -9.29 -2.86
C LYS A 185 3.54 -8.37 -2.03
N ALA A 186 2.23 -8.45 -2.20
CA ALA A 186 1.26 -7.67 -1.44
C ALA A 186 1.24 -8.02 0.05
N GLY A 187 1.95 -9.08 0.45
CA GLY A 187 1.89 -9.57 1.82
C GLY A 187 0.46 -9.96 2.18
N VAL A 188 -0.37 -10.31 1.16
CA VAL A 188 -1.69 -10.93 1.38
C VAL A 188 -1.41 -12.07 2.34
N ILE A 189 -1.93 -11.92 3.57
CA ILE A 189 -1.51 -12.80 4.66
C ILE A 189 -1.78 -14.23 4.21
N GLN A 190 -0.71 -14.94 3.88
CA GLN A 190 -0.87 -16.30 3.39
C GLN A 190 -1.34 -17.10 4.60
N GLU A 191 -2.43 -17.86 4.43
CA GLU A 191 -2.91 -18.85 5.38
C GLU A 191 -1.83 -19.93 5.59
N THR A 192 -0.76 -19.57 6.29
CA THR A 192 0.40 -20.39 6.54
C THR A 192 0.36 -20.79 7.99
N GLY A 193 0.18 -22.10 8.22
CA GLY A 193 0.05 -22.67 9.55
C GLY A 193 -1.32 -23.28 9.83
N LYS A 194 -1.46 -23.86 11.01
CA LYS A 194 -2.71 -24.48 11.46
C LYS A 194 -3.62 -23.41 12.05
N ALA A 195 -4.84 -23.27 11.51
CA ALA A 195 -5.86 -22.43 12.11
C ALA A 195 -6.14 -22.88 13.57
N LEU A 196 -6.23 -21.92 14.48
CA LEU A 196 -6.60 -22.14 15.88
C LEU A 196 -8.05 -22.60 16.00
N ALA A 197 -8.93 -22.01 15.19
CA ALA A 197 -10.34 -22.36 15.09
C ALA A 197 -10.86 -22.04 13.68
N VAL A 198 -11.94 -22.73 13.31
CA VAL A 198 -12.65 -22.52 12.05
C VAL A 198 -14.13 -22.38 12.36
N LEU A 199 -14.74 -21.30 11.90
CA LEU A 199 -16.18 -21.04 11.97
C LEU A 199 -16.73 -21.08 10.56
N GLU A 200 -17.46 -22.15 10.23
CA GLU A 200 -17.94 -22.39 8.87
C GLU A 200 -19.29 -21.69 8.62
N GLN A 201 -19.48 -21.23 7.38
CA GLN A 201 -20.75 -20.74 6.85
C GLN A 201 -21.38 -19.58 7.63
N ILE A 202 -20.54 -18.73 8.24
CA ILE A 202 -20.97 -17.54 8.95
C ILE A 202 -21.59 -16.55 7.97
N LEU A 203 -22.82 -16.15 8.25
CA LEU A 203 -23.54 -15.17 7.44
C LEU A 203 -23.08 -13.77 7.81
N CYS A 204 -22.35 -13.11 6.91
CA CYS A 204 -21.95 -11.72 7.05
C CYS A 204 -22.94 -10.80 6.31
N ALA A 205 -23.36 -9.72 6.98
CA ALA A 205 -24.19 -8.69 6.35
C ALA A 205 -23.38 -7.82 5.38
N THR A 206 -22.11 -7.54 5.72
CA THR A 206 -21.22 -6.70 4.93
C THR A 206 -19.76 -7.17 5.05
N PRO A 207 -19.08 -7.50 3.94
CA PRO A 207 -19.64 -7.72 2.61
C PRO A 207 -20.66 -8.88 2.64
N ARG A 208 -21.80 -8.72 1.95
CA ARG A 208 -22.91 -9.68 2.06
C ARG A 208 -22.49 -11.04 1.51
N GLY A 209 -22.57 -12.08 2.34
CA GLY A 209 -22.21 -13.42 1.92
C GLY A 209 -22.11 -14.41 3.07
N ARG A 210 -21.85 -15.68 2.73
CA ARG A 210 -21.41 -16.68 3.70
C ARG A 210 -19.91 -16.84 3.59
N TYR A 211 -19.23 -16.80 4.73
CA TYR A 211 -17.79 -16.92 4.84
C TYR A 211 -17.44 -18.01 5.83
N ASP A 212 -16.37 -18.74 5.55
CA ASP A 212 -15.69 -19.56 6.53
C ASP A 212 -14.61 -18.69 7.20
N ILE A 213 -14.73 -18.44 8.49
CA ILE A 213 -13.81 -17.61 9.26
C ILE A 213 -12.78 -18.52 9.93
N LYS A 214 -11.53 -18.46 9.47
CA LYS A 214 -10.40 -19.16 10.08
C LYS A 214 -9.64 -18.19 10.99
N ILE A 215 -9.34 -18.63 12.20
CA ILE A 215 -8.67 -17.82 13.22
C ILE A 215 -7.20 -18.25 13.30
N TYR A 216 -6.28 -17.31 13.09
CA TYR A 216 -4.84 -17.50 13.26
C TYR A 216 -4.32 -16.62 14.42
N PRO A 217 -3.10 -16.86 14.94
CA PRO A 217 -2.57 -16.09 16.06
C PRO A 217 -2.45 -14.58 15.82
N THR A 218 -2.27 -14.15 14.57
CA THR A 218 -2.03 -12.73 14.21
C THR A 218 -3.10 -12.14 13.28
N PHE A 219 -4.01 -12.95 12.73
CA PHE A 219 -5.04 -12.50 11.78
C PHE A 219 -6.25 -13.44 11.74
N LEU A 220 -7.34 -12.98 11.16
CA LEU A 220 -8.51 -13.76 10.78
C LEU A 220 -8.55 -13.86 9.26
N ALA A 221 -8.79 -15.04 8.71
CA ALA A 221 -9.03 -15.23 7.28
C ALA A 221 -10.53 -15.50 7.06
N LEU A 222 -11.18 -14.66 6.25
CA LEU A 222 -12.56 -14.82 5.83
C LEU A 222 -12.53 -15.40 4.41
N HIS A 223 -12.86 -16.68 4.28
CA HIS A 223 -12.90 -17.37 3.01
C HIS A 223 -14.32 -17.37 2.45
N GLY A 224 -14.54 -16.69 1.33
CA GLY A 224 -15.83 -16.62 0.65
C GLY A 224 -15.75 -17.23 -0.74
N LYS A 225 -16.92 -17.42 -1.38
CA LYS A 225 -16.96 -17.96 -2.75
C LYS A 225 -16.29 -17.04 -3.77
N THR A 226 -16.44 -15.73 -3.59
CA THR A 226 -15.95 -14.70 -4.52
C THR A 226 -14.80 -13.90 -3.92
N PHE A 227 -14.86 -13.62 -2.61
CA PHE A 227 -13.95 -12.72 -1.94
C PHE A 227 -13.28 -13.42 -0.77
N ASN A 228 -11.98 -13.21 -0.63
CA ASN A 228 -11.20 -13.68 0.50
C ASN A 228 -10.58 -12.45 1.17
N TYR A 229 -10.72 -12.35 2.49
CA TYR A 229 -10.16 -11.25 3.26
C TYR A 229 -9.26 -11.77 4.36
N ASN A 230 -8.15 -11.09 4.59
CA ASN A 230 -7.32 -11.30 5.76
C ASN A 230 -7.38 -10.05 6.64
N ILE A 231 -7.83 -10.22 7.88
CA ILE A 231 -8.01 -9.14 8.86
C ILE A 231 -6.95 -9.31 9.94
N PRO A 232 -5.91 -8.46 9.99
CA PRO A 232 -4.94 -8.48 11.08
C PRO A 232 -5.64 -8.31 12.43
N ILE A 233 -5.26 -9.08 13.45
CA ILE A 233 -5.83 -8.93 14.80
C ILE A 233 -5.56 -7.52 15.36
N SER A 234 -4.42 -6.93 14.98
CA SER A 234 -4.09 -5.54 15.33
C SER A 234 -5.06 -4.49 14.79
N SER A 235 -5.86 -4.81 13.76
CA SER A 235 -6.90 -3.92 13.23
C SER A 235 -8.20 -3.94 14.06
N ILE A 236 -8.38 -4.94 14.93
CA ILE A 236 -9.57 -5.07 15.78
C ILE A 236 -9.38 -4.19 17.01
N LEU A 237 -10.10 -3.06 17.06
CA LEU A 237 -9.97 -2.07 18.14
C LEU A 237 -10.86 -2.37 19.35
N GLY A 238 -11.92 -3.14 19.18
CA GLY A 238 -12.88 -3.42 20.24
C GLY A 238 -13.85 -4.54 19.86
N LEU A 239 -14.39 -5.21 20.88
CA LEU A 239 -15.41 -6.23 20.73
C LEU A 239 -16.78 -5.60 21.04
N PHE A 240 -17.69 -5.66 20.08
CA PHE A 240 -19.06 -5.21 20.26
C PHE A 240 -20.00 -6.42 20.29
N LEU A 241 -20.72 -6.59 21.39
CA LEU A 241 -21.78 -7.59 21.51
C LEU A 241 -23.13 -6.88 21.53
N LEU A 242 -23.89 -7.04 20.45
CA LEU A 242 -25.18 -6.38 20.26
C LEU A 242 -26.32 -7.39 20.44
N PRO A 243 -27.27 -7.18 21.38
CA PRO A 243 -28.44 -8.04 21.48
C PRO A 243 -29.40 -7.80 20.31
N HIS A 244 -30.08 -8.84 19.84
CA HIS A 244 -31.22 -8.67 18.95
C HIS A 244 -32.39 -8.06 19.74
N GLN A 245 -33.22 -7.24 19.08
CA GLN A 245 -34.42 -6.65 19.71
C GLN A 245 -35.36 -7.71 20.32
N ASP A 246 -35.34 -8.92 19.75
CA ASP A 246 -36.14 -10.07 20.22
C ASP A 246 -35.42 -10.96 21.26
N ASN A 247 -34.35 -10.49 21.92
CA ASN A 247 -33.53 -11.27 22.87
C ASN A 247 -32.90 -12.56 22.31
N ARG A 248 -32.86 -12.72 20.98
CA ARG A 248 -32.05 -13.74 20.33
C ARG A 248 -30.61 -13.23 20.24
N LEU A 249 -29.62 -14.03 20.63
CA LEU A 249 -28.22 -13.61 20.53
C LEU A 249 -27.78 -13.72 19.06
N SER A 250 -27.34 -12.61 18.46
CA SER A 250 -26.63 -12.58 17.19
C SER A 250 -25.32 -11.83 17.38
N LEU A 251 -24.19 -12.48 17.17
CA LEU A 251 -22.91 -11.79 16.99
C LEU A 251 -23.01 -11.03 15.67
N ARG A 252 -23.00 -9.70 15.72
CA ARG A 252 -22.90 -8.82 14.55
C ARG A 252 -21.47 -8.35 14.38
#